data_AF-A0A949YD74-F1
#
_entry.id   AF-A0A949YD74-F1
#
_cell.length_a   1.000
_cell.length_b   1.000
_cell.length_c   1.000
_cell.angle_alpha   90.00
_cell.angle_beta   90.00
_cell.angle_gamma   90.00
#
_symmetry.space_group_name_H-M   'P 1'
#
loop_
_entity.id
_entity.type
_entity.pdbx_description
1 polymer ?
#
loop_
_entity_poly.entity_id
_entity_poly.type
_entity_poly.pdbx_seq_one_letter_code
_entity_poly.pdbx_strand_id
1 'polypeptide(L)' 'MNPTQSNNTDLAAISAYGTARSTVKGAPLSPDELRKIDAYWRTSLYLCLGMLYLKDNPLLREPLKLEHTKPRLLGHWGS' A
#
# COMPACT_ATOMS: atom_id res chain seq x y z
N MET A 1 -9.91 31.49 45.81
CA MET A 1 -9.14 31.88 44.61
C MET A 1 -7.92 30.97 44.52
N ASN A 2 -7.93 29.99 43.63
CA ASN A 2 -6.73 29.30 43.17
C ASN A 2 -6.99 28.92 41.70
N PRO A 3 -6.17 29.38 40.75
CA PRO A 3 -6.44 29.18 39.34
C PRO A 3 -6.15 27.74 38.94
N THR A 4 -7.07 27.20 38.17
CA THR A 4 -7.06 25.90 37.49
C THR A 4 -5.73 25.69 36.78
N GLN A 5 -4.89 24.77 37.28
CA GLN A 5 -3.80 24.23 36.47
C GLN A 5 -4.43 23.38 35.38
N SER A 6 -4.56 23.95 34.18
CA SER A 6 -4.91 23.20 32.98
C SER A 6 -3.83 22.16 32.74
N ASN A 7 -4.18 20.88 32.87
CA ASN A 7 -3.33 19.75 32.52
C ASN A 7 -2.91 19.85 31.05
N ASN A 8 -1.71 20.38 30.82
CA ASN A 8 -1.14 20.59 29.49
C ASN A 8 -0.80 19.25 28.78
N THR A 9 -0.90 18.12 29.49
CA THR A 9 -0.65 16.76 29.01
C THR A 9 -1.76 16.25 28.09
N ASP A 10 -2.99 16.73 28.24
CA ASP A 10 -4.14 16.23 27.46
C ASP A 10 -4.22 16.84 26.05
N LEU A 11 -3.64 18.04 25.83
CA LEU A 11 -3.65 18.70 24.50
C LEU A 11 -2.66 18.08 23.52
N ALA A 12 -1.55 17.51 24.01
CA ALA A 12 -0.59 16.77 23.18
C ALA A 12 -1.18 15.45 22.64
N ALA A 13 -2.22 14.91 23.29
CA ALA A 13 -2.90 13.69 22.88
C ALA A 13 -3.90 13.88 21.73
N ILE A 14 -4.27 15.12 21.40
CA ILE A 14 -5.22 15.48 20.33
C ILE A 14 -4.49 16.13 19.15
N SER A 15 -3.26 15.70 18.87
CA SER A 15 -2.54 16.12 17.67
C SER A 15 -2.81 15.17 16.51
N ALA A 16 -3.25 15.69 15.37
CA ALA A 16 -3.36 14.94 14.12
C ALA A 16 -2.00 14.44 13.60
N TYR A 17 -0.90 14.98 14.14
CA TYR A 17 0.49 14.65 13.76
C TYR A 17 1.24 13.89 14.88
N GLY A 18 0.53 13.27 15.82
CA GLY A 18 1.11 12.45 16.89
C GLY A 18 1.29 10.98 16.49
N THR A 19 1.95 10.20 17.36
CA THR A 19 2.04 8.74 17.21
C THR A 19 0.63 8.15 17.07
N ALA A 20 0.38 7.46 15.95
CA ALA A 20 -0.91 6.85 15.69
C ALA A 20 -1.29 5.90 16.84
N ARG A 21 -2.49 6.10 17.38
CA ARG A 21 -3.02 5.25 18.47
C ARG A 21 -3.28 3.85 17.92
N SER A 22 -2.40 2.90 18.21
CA SER A 22 -2.61 1.49 17.88
C SER A 22 -3.44 0.81 18.96
N THR A 23 -4.52 0.12 18.57
CA THR A 23 -5.25 -0.82 19.45
C THR A 23 -4.52 -2.15 19.61
N VAL A 24 -3.49 -2.39 18.78
CA VAL A 24 -2.66 -3.59 18.80
C VAL A 24 -1.42 -3.34 19.66
N LYS A 25 -1.17 -4.23 20.62
CA LYS A 25 0.06 -4.22 21.43
C LYS A 25 1.21 -4.81 20.60
N GLY A 26 2.19 -3.98 20.23
CA GLY A 26 3.37 -4.39 19.46
C GLY A 26 4.19 -3.19 18.97
N ALA A 27 5.41 -3.45 18.52
CA ALA A 27 6.18 -2.45 17.78
C ALA A 27 5.69 -2.40 16.32
N PRO A 28 5.77 -1.24 15.65
CA PRO A 28 5.53 -1.15 14.21
C PRO A 28 6.42 -2.13 13.43
N LEU A 29 5.98 -2.49 12.21
CA LEU A 29 6.81 -3.29 11.31
C LEU A 29 8.16 -2.62 11.08
N SER A 30 9.20 -3.44 11.01
CA SER A 30 10.52 -2.94 10.62
C SER A 30 10.47 -2.37 9.19
N PRO A 31 11.37 -1.43 8.86
CA PRO A 31 11.45 -0.88 7.51
C PRO A 31 11.62 -1.98 6.43
N ASP A 32 12.29 -3.08 6.78
CA ASP A 32 12.57 -4.19 5.86
C ASP A 32 11.33 -5.03 5.58
N GLU A 33 10.51 -5.28 6.61
CA GLU A 33 9.22 -5.96 6.46
C GLU A 33 8.26 -5.12 5.62
N LEU A 34 8.22 -3.80 5.84
CA LEU A 34 7.40 -2.90 5.05
C LEU A 34 7.81 -2.92 3.57
N ARG A 35 9.12 -2.90 3.26
CA ARG A 35 9.61 -3.02 1.87
C ARG A 35 9.23 -4.34 1.21
N LYS A 36 9.26 -5.45 1.96
CA LYS A 36 8.86 -6.77 1.43
C LYS A 36 7.37 -6.81 1.10
N ILE A 37 6.53 -6.22 1.95
CA ILE A 37 5.08 -6.15 1.72
C ILE A 37 4.78 -5.27 0.50
N ASP A 38 5.42 -4.09 0.38
CA ASP A 38 5.28 -3.23 -0.80
C ASP A 38 5.71 -3.96 -2.09
N ALA A 39 6.85 -4.65 -2.06
CA ALA A 39 7.32 -5.42 -3.20
C ALA A 39 6.33 -6.53 -3.58
N TYR A 40 5.83 -7.29 -2.60
CA TYR A 40 4.82 -8.31 -2.82
C TYR A 40 3.54 -7.74 -3.44
N TRP A 41 3.07 -6.60 -2.92
CA TRP A 41 1.90 -5.91 -3.43
C TRP A 41 2.09 -5.50 -4.90
N ARG A 42 3.20 -4.83 -5.22
CA ARG A 42 3.53 -4.39 -6.58
C ARG A 42 3.68 -5.56 -7.55
N THR A 43 4.34 -6.63 -7.14
CA THR A 43 4.46 -7.86 -7.95
C THR A 43 3.10 -8.47 -8.21
N SER A 44 2.22 -8.53 -7.20
CA SER A 44 0.87 -9.07 -7.35
C SER A 44 0.05 -8.24 -8.34
N LEU A 45 0.09 -6.91 -8.23
CA LEU A 45 -0.59 -6.00 -9.18
C LEU A 45 -0.07 -6.16 -10.61
N TYR A 46 1.25 -6.30 -10.78
CA TYR A 46 1.86 -6.51 -12.08
C TYR A 46 1.41 -7.83 -12.72
N LEU A 47 1.39 -8.92 -11.95
CA LEU A 47 0.91 -10.21 -12.42
C LEU A 47 -0.58 -10.19 -12.77
N CYS A 48 -1.42 -9.56 -11.95
CA CYS A 48 -2.85 -9.39 -12.25
C CYS A 48 -3.06 -8.63 -13.57
N LEU A 49 -2.32 -7.54 -13.78
CA LEU A 49 -2.37 -6.78 -15.03
C LEU A 49 -1.90 -7.64 -16.22
N GLY A 50 -0.80 -8.36 -16.07
CA GLY A 50 -0.31 -9.30 -17.08
C GLY A 50 -1.36 -10.34 -17.45
N MET A 51 -2.01 -10.96 -16.45
CA MET A 51 -3.09 -11.94 -16.69
C MET A 51 -4.30 -11.33 -17.39
N LEU A 52 -4.64 -10.06 -17.11
CA LEU A 52 -5.79 -9.40 -17.70
C LEU A 52 -5.54 -8.97 -19.16
N TYR A 53 -4.35 -8.44 -19.46
CA TYR A 53 -4.08 -7.75 -20.72
C TYR A 53 -3.13 -8.49 -21.66
N LEU A 54 -2.19 -9.29 -21.16
CA LEU A 54 -1.15 -9.92 -21.98
C LEU A 54 -1.48 -11.38 -22.28
N LYS A 55 -1.24 -11.79 -23.52
CA LYS A 55 -1.23 -13.21 -23.93
C LYS A 55 0.18 -13.77 -24.05
N ASP A 56 1.18 -12.91 -24.18
CA ASP A 56 2.61 -13.27 -24.25
C ASP A 56 3.47 -12.13 -23.68
N ASN A 57 4.78 -12.39 -23.51
CA ASN A 57 5.77 -11.47 -22.96
C ASN A 57 5.36 -10.86 -21.59
N PRO A 58 4.93 -11.67 -20.60
CA PRO A 58 4.39 -11.18 -19.33
C PRO A 58 5.44 -10.48 -18.45
N LEU A 59 6.73 -10.70 -18.71
CA LEU A 59 7.85 -10.09 -17.98
C LEU A 59 8.54 -8.98 -18.76
N LEU A 60 8.01 -8.60 -19.94
CA LEU A 60 8.58 -7.58 -20.81
C LEU A 60 10.08 -7.79 -21.09
N ARG A 61 10.49 -9.03 -21.40
CA ARG A 61 11.88 -9.35 -21.75
C ARG A 61 12.30 -8.70 -23.07
N GLU A 62 11.32 -8.40 -23.91
CA GLU A 62 11.46 -7.59 -25.12
C GLU A 62 10.47 -6.41 -25.07
N PRO A 63 10.67 -5.35 -25.87
CA PRO A 63 9.77 -4.19 -25.91
C PRO A 63 8.31 -4.60 -26.17
N LEU A 64 7.37 -3.95 -25.49
CA LEU A 64 5.94 -4.26 -25.59
C LEU A 64 5.42 -3.92 -27.00
N LYS A 65 4.78 -4.90 -27.64
CA LYS A 65 4.11 -4.77 -28.93
C LYS A 65 2.61 -5.04 -28.75
N LEU A 66 1.80 -4.48 -29.64
CA LEU A 66 0.34 -4.70 -29.65
C LEU A 66 0.01 -6.20 -29.79
N GLU A 67 0.85 -6.94 -30.51
CA GLU A 67 0.76 -8.39 -30.69
C GLU A 67 0.80 -9.16 -29.38
N HIS A 68 1.39 -8.62 -28.30
CA HIS A 68 1.44 -9.30 -27.00
C HIS A 68 0.15 -9.15 -26.19
N THR A 69 -0.76 -8.26 -26.62
CA THR A 69 -2.03 -8.01 -25.93
C THR A 69 -3.13 -8.98 -26.35
N LYS A 70 -4.06 -9.25 -25.44
CA LYS A 70 -5.25 -10.05 -25.71
C LYS A 70 -6.23 -9.25 -26.59
N PRO A 71 -6.78 -9.85 -27.66
CA PRO A 71 -7.75 -9.17 -28.52
C PRO A 71 -9.11 -8.94 -27.83
N ARG A 72 -9.43 -9.73 -26.79
CA ARG A 72 -10.61 -9.54 -25.94
C ARG A 72 -10.17 -9.53 -24.48
N LEU A 73 -10.48 -8.44 -23.79
CA LEU A 73 -10.17 -8.26 -22.38
C LEU A 73 -11.37 -8.76 -21.55
N LEU A 74 -11.13 -9.71 -20.66
CA LEU A 74 -12.12 -10.26 -19.76
C LEU A 74 -11.58 -10.24 -18.34
N GLY A 75 -12.30 -9.54 -17.46
CA GLY A 75 -11.95 -9.37 -16.06
C GLY A 75 -12.38 -7.99 -15.57
N HIS A 76 -12.26 -7.78 -14.26
CA HIS A 76 -12.55 -6.49 -13.62
C HIS A 76 -11.26 -5.91 -13.06
N TRP A 77 -11.15 -4.59 -13.12
CA TRP A 77 -10.08 -3.81 -12.52
C TRP A 77 -10.70 -2.64 -11.75
N GLY A 78 -10.10 -2.25 -10.62
CA GLY A 78 -10.49 -1.03 -9.89
C GLY A 78 -11.30 -1.25 -8.59
N SER A 79 -11.26 -2.43 -7.99
CA SER A 79 -11.65 -2.66 -6.58
C SER A 79 -10.44 -2.51 -5.65
#